data_AF-A0A1V6IGH4-F1
#
_entry.id   AF-A0A1V6IGH4-F1
#
_cell.length_a   1.000
_cell.length_b   1.000
_cell.length_c   1.000
_cell.angle_alpha   90.00
_cell.angle_beta   90.00
_cell.angle_gamma   90.00
#
_symmetry.space_group_name_H-M   'P 1'
#
loop_
_entity.id
_entity.type
_entity.pdbx_description
1 polymer ?
#
loop_
_entity_poly.entity_id
_entity_poly.type
_entity_poly.pdbx_seq_one_letter_code
_entity_poly.pdbx_strand_id
1 'polypeptide(L)'
;MQQTDNNIEHTIFNIEHLNKKIIGMSGYKREDFSVCLGCKICASVCTVNDLSIDANPQELLSSLFLGRTVEKNHPLVLFCTNCYRCTHNCPWGIRIPEIIRAFRETLGIESQFEKAFKGAVKIWGRVYEPYVFLKSATYMLKEGYIRYVPKWFEYISFHLPYKIKGR
;
A
#
# COMPACT_ATOMS: atom_id res chain seq x y z
N MET A 1 9.06 -13.09 36.90
CA MET A 1 9.67 -11.84 36.40
C MET A 1 10.64 -12.05 35.22
N GLN A 2 10.71 -13.23 34.56
CA GLN A 2 11.64 -13.50 33.44
C GLN A 2 10.94 -13.82 32.10
N GLN A 3 9.60 -13.86 32.04
CA GLN A 3 8.84 -14.19 30.82
C GLN A 3 8.42 -12.96 30.01
N THR A 4 8.51 -11.75 30.56
CA THR A 4 8.20 -10.49 29.87
C THR A 4 9.33 -10.07 28.93
N ASP A 5 10.58 -10.34 29.32
CA ASP A 5 11.75 -9.77 28.65
C ASP A 5 12.03 -10.47 27.32
N ASN A 6 11.87 -11.80 27.26
CA ASN A 6 11.99 -12.57 26.01
C ASN A 6 10.93 -12.16 24.96
N ASN A 7 9.69 -11.90 25.38
CA ASN A 7 8.63 -11.46 24.46
C ASN A 7 8.87 -10.04 23.94
N ILE A 8 9.45 -9.16 24.76
CA ILE A 8 9.78 -7.79 24.37
C ILE A 8 10.94 -7.79 23.35
N GLU A 9 12.01 -8.56 23.61
CA GLU A 9 13.15 -8.65 22.69
C GLU A 9 12.77 -9.25 21.32
N HIS A 10 11.96 -10.31 21.29
CA HIS A 10 11.46 -10.88 20.03
C HIS A 10 10.55 -9.91 19.27
N THR A 11 9.74 -9.13 19.97
CA THR A 11 8.88 -8.11 19.36
C THR A 11 9.71 -6.99 18.77
N ILE A 12 10.71 -6.47 19.50
CA ILE A 12 11.64 -5.43 19.02
C ILE A 12 12.41 -5.91 17.79
N PHE A 13 12.95 -7.14 17.83
CA PHE A 13 13.67 -7.72 16.69
C PHE A 13 12.80 -7.81 15.43
N ASN A 14 11.53 -8.18 15.60
CA ASN A 14 10.57 -8.26 14.49
C ASN A 14 10.25 -6.86 13.91
N ILE A 15 10.13 -5.85 14.77
CA ILE A 15 9.85 -4.46 14.37
C ILE A 15 11.02 -3.86 13.60
N GLU A 16 12.25 -4.05 14.09
CA GLU A 16 13.45 -3.59 13.39
C GLU A 16 13.62 -4.26 12.03
N HIS A 17 13.35 -5.56 11.95
CA HIS A 17 13.38 -6.30 10.70
C HIS A 17 12.34 -5.78 9.70
N LEU A 18 11.11 -5.53 10.17
CA LEU A 18 10.02 -4.97 9.37
C LEU A 18 10.37 -3.57 8.83
N ASN A 19 10.86 -2.69 9.69
CA ASN A 19 11.25 -1.33 9.31
C ASN A 19 12.41 -1.32 8.33
N LYS A 20 13.40 -2.21 8.52
CA LYS A 20 14.51 -2.40 7.57
C LYS A 20 14.01 -2.84 6.20
N LYS A 21 13.02 -3.75 6.17
CA LYS A 21 12.41 -4.23 4.93
C LYS A 21 11.64 -3.11 4.20
N ILE A 22 10.86 -2.30 4.93
CA ILE A 22 10.12 -1.15 4.37
C ILE A 22 11.09 -0.13 3.77
N ILE A 23 12.12 0.27 4.52
CA ILE A 23 13.13 1.22 4.07
C ILE A 23 13.82 0.70 2.80
N GLY A 24 14.24 -0.58 2.80
CA GLY A 24 14.87 -1.21 1.63
C GLY A 24 13.98 -1.22 0.38
N MET A 25 12.69 -1.54 0.51
CA MET A 25 11.75 -1.51 -0.63
C MET A 25 11.47 -0.09 -1.15
N SER A 26 11.49 0.91 -0.26
CA SER A 26 11.24 2.31 -0.65
C SER A 26 12.38 2.94 -1.46
N GLY A 27 13.52 2.25 -1.58
CA GLY A 27 14.71 2.76 -2.26
C GLY A 27 15.45 3.84 -1.48
N TYR A 28 15.21 3.91 -0.16
CA TYR A 28 15.89 4.81 0.77
C TYR A 28 16.85 4.04 1.67
N LYS A 29 17.85 4.74 2.19
CA LYS A 29 18.67 4.32 3.33
C LYS A 29 18.21 5.05 4.59
N ARG A 30 18.59 4.53 5.75
CA ARG A 30 18.25 5.17 7.03
C ARG A 30 18.90 6.56 7.13
N GLU A 31 20.09 6.74 6.57
CA GLU A 31 20.79 8.03 6.53
C GLU A 31 20.04 9.10 5.72
N ASP A 32 19.38 8.73 4.61
CA ASP A 32 18.71 9.67 3.70
C ASP A 32 17.58 10.45 4.37
N PHE A 33 17.09 9.94 5.49
CA PHE A 33 15.99 10.53 6.23
C PHE A 33 16.41 11.49 7.33
N SER A 34 17.71 11.54 7.64
CA SER A 34 18.28 12.52 8.58
C SER A 34 18.09 13.97 8.09
N VAL A 35 17.82 14.17 6.79
CA VAL A 35 17.48 15.47 6.20
C VAL A 35 16.12 15.99 6.63
N CYS A 36 15.25 15.14 7.17
CA CYS A 36 13.91 15.53 7.60
C CYS A 36 13.96 16.34 8.89
N LEU A 37 13.79 17.66 8.79
CA LEU A 37 13.73 18.57 9.95
C LEU A 37 12.36 18.61 10.67
N GLY A 38 11.39 17.79 10.27
CA GLY A 38 10.07 17.76 10.92
C GLY A 38 9.20 19.01 10.68
N CYS A 39 9.39 19.73 9.56
CA CYS A 39 8.67 20.96 9.22
C CYS A 39 7.15 20.81 8.99
N LYS A 40 6.63 19.58 8.91
CA LYS A 40 5.19 19.25 8.72
C LYS A 40 4.50 19.81 7.47
N ILE A 41 5.23 20.34 6.47
CA ILE A 41 4.65 20.77 5.18
C ILE A 41 3.91 19.61 4.48
N CYS A 42 4.42 18.39 4.59
CA CYS A 42 3.75 17.22 4.03
C CYS A 42 2.36 16.97 4.64
N ALA A 43 2.14 17.35 5.90
CA ALA A 43 0.86 17.19 6.58
C ALA A 43 -0.15 18.24 6.14
N SER A 44 0.28 19.48 5.92
CA SER A 44 -0.61 20.57 5.48
C SER A 44 -1.08 20.43 4.04
N VAL A 45 -0.33 19.75 3.18
CA VAL A 45 -0.70 19.53 1.76
C VAL A 45 -1.41 18.18 1.52
N CYS A 46 -1.59 17.38 2.57
CA CYS A 46 -2.13 16.04 2.45
C CYS A 46 -3.66 16.07 2.49
N THR A 47 -4.28 15.77 1.34
CA THR A 47 -5.74 15.70 1.23
C THR A 47 -6.38 14.64 2.13
N VAL A 48 -5.64 13.60 2.53
CA VAL A 48 -6.14 12.57 3.46
C VAL A 48 -6.14 13.09 4.90
N ASN A 49 -5.14 13.89 5.25
CA ASN A 49 -5.05 14.56 6.55
C ASN A 49 -6.14 15.64 6.69
N ASP A 50 -6.47 16.34 5.60
CA ASP A 50 -7.54 17.34 5.57
C ASP A 50 -8.93 16.76 5.84
N LEU A 51 -9.14 15.46 5.57
CA LEU A 51 -10.42 14.77 5.79
C LEU A 51 -10.67 14.41 7.27
N SER A 52 -9.96 15.03 8.22
CA SER A 52 -10.08 14.79 9.67
C SER A 52 -9.84 13.34 10.10
N ILE A 53 -9.09 12.61 9.29
CA ILE A 53 -8.57 11.29 9.64
C ILE A 53 -7.17 11.54 10.19
N ASP A 54 -6.80 11.02 11.37
CA ASP A 54 -5.47 11.14 11.97
C ASP A 54 -4.39 10.52 11.06
N ALA A 55 -4.03 11.27 10.01
CA ALA A 55 -3.34 10.79 8.84
C ALA A 55 -2.11 11.67 8.58
N ASN A 56 -1.42 12.04 9.65
CA ASN A 56 -0.27 12.92 9.57
C ASN A 56 0.94 12.19 8.95
N PRO A 57 1.38 12.57 7.73
CA PRO A 57 2.49 11.90 7.06
C PRO A 57 3.84 12.16 7.70
N GLN A 58 4.00 13.28 8.41
CA GLN A 58 5.23 13.58 9.13
C GLN A 58 5.36 12.67 10.36
N GLU A 59 4.27 12.41 11.05
CA GLU A 59 4.25 11.52 12.23
C GLU A 59 4.49 10.07 11.85
N LEU A 60 3.86 9.60 10.77
CA LEU A 60 4.14 8.30 10.17
C LEU A 60 5.63 8.14 9.85
N LEU A 61 6.20 9.15 9.21
CA LEU A 61 7.60 9.19 8.79
C LEU A 61 8.54 9.17 10.00
N SER A 62 8.28 9.98 11.03
CA SER A 62 9.05 9.99 12.27
C SER A 62 8.94 8.66 13.04
N SER A 63 7.76 8.05 13.05
CA SER A 63 7.55 6.74 13.69
C SER A 63 8.41 5.66 13.03
N LEU A 64 8.49 5.66 11.70
CA LEU A 64 9.38 4.76 10.96
C LEU A 64 10.86 4.97 11.35
N PHE A 65 11.34 6.21 11.52
CA PHE A 65 12.74 6.46 11.90
C PHE A 65 13.10 6.06 13.32
N LEU A 66 12.18 6.34 14.24
CA LEU A 66 12.31 5.97 15.64
C LEU A 66 12.20 4.45 15.83
N GLY A 67 11.95 3.69 14.78
CA GLY A 67 11.79 2.24 14.86
C GLY A 67 10.48 1.85 15.54
N ARG A 68 9.48 2.73 15.58
CA ARG A 68 8.15 2.43 16.11
C ARG A 68 7.35 1.64 15.09
N THR A 69 6.42 0.83 15.59
CA THR A 69 5.45 0.13 14.75
C THR A 69 4.43 1.10 14.19
N VAL A 70 4.26 1.06 12.88
CA VAL A 70 3.10 1.66 12.22
C VAL A 70 2.02 0.60 12.10
N GLU A 71 0.82 0.92 12.55
CA GLU A 71 -0.32 0.02 12.44
C GLU A 71 -0.79 -0.16 10.99
N LYS A 72 -1.28 -1.35 10.67
CA LYS A 72 -1.88 -1.66 9.37
C LYS A 72 -3.10 -0.78 9.05
N ASN A 73 -3.81 -0.36 10.10
CA ASN A 73 -5.02 0.46 10.00
C ASN A 73 -4.72 1.96 9.89
N HIS A 74 -3.44 2.36 9.85
CA HIS A 74 -3.09 3.76 9.75
C HIS A 74 -3.75 4.37 8.50
N PRO A 75 -4.45 5.51 8.62
CA PRO A 75 -5.21 6.12 7.53
C PRO A 75 -4.43 6.33 6.24
N LEU A 76 -3.18 6.81 6.35
CA LEU A 76 -2.31 6.95 5.18
C LEU A 76 -1.99 5.62 4.49
N VAL A 77 -1.84 4.53 5.23
CA VAL A 77 -1.57 3.22 4.65
C VAL A 77 -2.80 2.71 3.89
N LEU A 78 -4.01 3.03 4.32
CA LEU A 78 -5.24 2.64 3.64
C LEU A 78 -5.58 3.59 2.47
N PHE A 79 -5.61 4.89 2.73
CA PHE A 79 -6.25 5.89 1.86
C PHE A 79 -5.29 6.78 1.08
N CYS A 80 -3.97 6.71 1.28
CA CYS A 80 -3.04 7.51 0.49
C CYS A 80 -3.18 7.21 -1.01
N THR A 81 -3.49 8.23 -1.79
CA THR A 81 -3.71 8.14 -3.24
C THR A 81 -2.43 8.23 -4.06
N ASN A 82 -1.26 8.29 -3.42
CA ASN A 82 0.03 8.53 -4.06
C ASN A 82 0.01 9.76 -5.01
N CYS A 83 -0.59 10.87 -4.58
CA CYS A 83 -0.72 12.09 -5.38
C CYS A 83 0.57 12.94 -5.47
N TYR A 84 1.64 12.55 -4.77
CA TYR A 84 2.97 13.22 -4.72
C TYR A 84 3.00 14.70 -4.28
N ARG A 85 1.89 15.28 -3.81
CA ARG A 85 1.86 16.65 -3.27
C ARG A 85 2.85 16.87 -2.13
N CYS A 86 2.96 15.90 -1.23
CA CYS A 86 3.89 15.95 -0.11
C CYS A 86 5.36 15.95 -0.55
N THR A 87 5.70 15.27 -1.64
CA THR A 87 7.06 15.24 -2.22
C THR A 87 7.37 16.55 -2.91
N HIS A 88 6.43 17.08 -3.71
CA HIS A 88 6.63 18.33 -4.44
C HIS A 88 6.87 19.54 -3.52
N ASN A 89 6.16 19.59 -2.39
CA ASN A 89 6.31 20.67 -1.42
C ASN A 89 7.40 20.40 -0.37
N CYS A 90 8.05 19.25 -0.40
CA CYS A 90 9.13 18.95 0.55
C CYS A 90 10.40 19.70 0.14
N PRO A 91 10.95 20.59 0.99
CA PRO A 91 12.21 21.30 0.68
C PRO A 91 13.39 20.33 0.50
N TRP A 92 13.29 19.13 1.06
CA TRP A 92 14.31 18.07 0.98
C TRP A 92 13.96 16.95 -0.02
N GLY A 93 12.84 17.06 -0.74
CA GLY A 93 12.46 16.09 -1.77
C GLY A 93 12.14 14.67 -1.28
N ILE A 94 11.68 14.50 -0.03
CA ILE A 94 11.36 13.18 0.52
C ILE A 94 10.14 12.58 -0.19
N ARG A 95 10.30 11.37 -0.74
CA ARG A 95 9.25 10.63 -1.47
C ARG A 95 8.41 9.77 -0.53
N ILE A 96 7.63 10.43 0.33
CA ILE A 96 6.69 9.78 1.25
C ILE A 96 5.77 8.75 0.56
N PRO A 97 5.24 8.99 -0.67
CA PRO A 97 4.41 7.99 -1.35
C PRO A 97 5.12 6.64 -1.60
N GLU A 98 6.43 6.64 -1.88
CA GLU A 98 7.18 5.39 -2.06
C GLU A 98 7.33 4.61 -0.75
N ILE A 99 7.47 5.32 0.36
CA ILE A 99 7.50 4.74 1.71
C ILE A 99 6.15 4.09 2.02
N ILE A 100 5.04 4.79 1.72
CA ILE A 100 3.68 4.26 1.93
C ILE A 100 3.43 3.03 1.04
N ARG A 101 3.92 3.03 -0.22
CA ARG A 101 3.85 1.86 -1.11
C ARG A 101 4.62 0.67 -0.53
N ALA A 102 5.85 0.90 -0.07
CA ALA A 102 6.65 -0.12 0.60
C ALA A 102 5.97 -0.68 1.86
N PHE A 103 5.30 0.19 2.64
CA PHE A 103 4.47 -0.22 3.77
C PHE A 103 3.35 -1.16 3.36
N ARG A 104 2.55 -0.79 2.34
CA ARG A 104 1.43 -1.61 1.85
C ARG A 104 1.88 -2.99 1.40
N GLU A 105 2.98 -3.04 0.64
CA GLU A 105 3.57 -4.29 0.16
C GLU A 105 4.06 -5.15 1.33
N THR A 106 4.78 -4.54 2.27
CA THR A 106 5.34 -5.28 3.42
C THR A 106 4.23 -5.82 4.34
N LEU A 107 3.13 -5.09 4.50
CA LEU A 107 1.97 -5.48 5.29
C LEU A 107 0.98 -6.39 4.55
N GLY A 108 1.22 -6.69 3.27
CA GLY A 108 0.36 -7.51 2.42
C GLY A 108 -1.06 -6.94 2.32
N ILE A 109 -1.19 -5.61 2.24
CA ILE A 109 -2.48 -4.95 2.02
C ILE A 109 -2.79 -5.05 0.53
N GLU A 110 -3.32 -6.20 0.14
CA GLU A 110 -3.75 -6.44 -1.23
C GLU A 110 -5.25 -6.25 -1.37
N SER A 111 -5.65 -5.55 -2.43
CA SER A 111 -7.06 -5.49 -2.81
C SER A 111 -7.55 -6.85 -3.35
N GLN A 112 -8.86 -7.09 -3.30
CA GLN A 112 -9.42 -8.31 -3.90
C GLN A 112 -9.18 -8.35 -5.41
N PHE A 113 -9.20 -7.19 -6.05
CA PHE A 113 -8.84 -7.05 -7.46
C PHE A 113 -7.39 -7.48 -7.72
N GLU A 114 -6.44 -7.02 -6.89
CA GLU A 114 -5.03 -7.38 -7.03
C GLU A 114 -4.80 -8.89 -6.86
N LYS A 115 -5.48 -9.54 -5.92
CA LYS A 115 -5.45 -11.01 -5.76
C LYS A 115 -5.96 -11.73 -7.00
N ALA A 116 -7.08 -11.26 -7.56
CA ALA A 116 -7.66 -11.80 -8.78
C ALA A 116 -6.71 -11.59 -9.98
N PHE A 117 -6.11 -10.41 -10.09
CA PHE A 117 -5.16 -10.04 -11.12
C PHE A 117 -3.88 -10.90 -11.07
N LYS A 118 -3.21 -10.95 -9.90
CA LYS A 118 -2.01 -11.79 -9.68
C LYS A 118 -2.31 -13.26 -9.94
N GLY A 119 -3.49 -13.74 -9.53
CA GLY A 119 -3.97 -15.10 -9.83
C GLY A 119 -4.10 -15.37 -11.33
N ALA A 120 -4.69 -14.43 -12.08
CA ALA A 120 -4.83 -14.56 -13.53
C ALA A 120 -3.47 -14.67 -14.23
N VAL A 121 -2.54 -13.76 -13.87
CA VAL A 121 -1.17 -13.75 -14.42
C VAL A 121 -0.42 -15.03 -14.06
N LYS A 122 -0.54 -15.53 -12.83
CA LYS A 122 0.12 -16.78 -12.40
C LYS A 122 -0.35 -18.00 -13.19
N ILE A 123 -1.64 -18.07 -13.53
CA ILE A 123 -2.23 -19.22 -14.25
C ILE A 123 -1.95 -19.13 -15.75
N TRP A 124 -2.17 -17.96 -16.35
CA TRP A 124 -2.22 -17.80 -17.81
C TRP A 124 -1.01 -17.06 -18.41
N GLY A 125 -0.13 -16.50 -17.57
CA GLY A 125 0.94 -15.60 -18.00
C GLY A 125 0.46 -14.22 -18.46
N ARG A 126 -0.85 -13.96 -18.39
CA ARG A 126 -1.51 -12.71 -18.78
C ARG A 126 -2.82 -12.51 -18.04
N VAL A 127 -3.34 -11.29 -18.09
CA VAL A 127 -4.62 -10.94 -17.49
C VAL A 127 -5.74 -11.50 -18.36
N TYR A 128 -6.67 -12.20 -17.72
CA TYR A 128 -7.91 -12.67 -18.36
C TYR A 128 -9.08 -12.01 -17.65
N GLU A 129 -9.71 -11.05 -18.33
CA GLU A 129 -10.76 -10.20 -17.74
C GLU A 129 -11.93 -11.02 -17.19
N PRO A 130 -12.46 -12.05 -17.87
CA PRO A 130 -13.54 -12.88 -17.32
C PRO A 130 -13.14 -13.58 -16.02
N TYR A 131 -11.88 -14.01 -15.89
CA TYR A 131 -11.40 -14.62 -14.66
C TYR A 131 -11.28 -13.61 -13.52
N VAL A 132 -10.70 -12.44 -13.79
CA VAL A 132 -10.57 -11.36 -12.80
C VAL A 132 -11.96 -10.92 -12.35
N PHE A 133 -12.87 -10.71 -13.30
CA PHE A 133 -14.26 -10.36 -13.05
C PHE A 133 -14.93 -11.40 -12.16
N LEU A 134 -14.89 -12.70 -12.52
CA LEU A 134 -15.52 -13.76 -11.75
C LEU A 134 -14.96 -13.88 -10.32
N LYS A 135 -13.64 -13.77 -10.16
CA LYS A 135 -12.99 -13.77 -8.84
C LYS A 135 -13.38 -12.56 -8.00
N SER A 136 -13.55 -11.40 -8.63
CA SER A 136 -13.96 -10.15 -7.97
C SER A 136 -15.48 -10.01 -7.81
N ALA A 137 -16.28 -10.84 -8.49
CA ALA A 137 -17.73 -10.74 -8.53
C ALA A 137 -18.35 -10.84 -7.13
N THR A 138 -17.83 -11.72 -6.27
CA THR A 138 -18.32 -11.85 -4.89
C THR A 138 -18.17 -10.57 -4.07
N TYR A 139 -17.17 -9.74 -4.37
CA TYR A 139 -16.96 -8.43 -3.76
C TYR A 139 -17.87 -7.37 -4.38
N MET A 140 -17.99 -7.36 -5.72
CA MET A 140 -18.89 -6.44 -6.43
C MET A 140 -20.36 -6.65 -6.04
N LEU A 141 -20.76 -7.89 -5.77
CA LEU A 141 -22.10 -8.23 -5.29
C LEU A 141 -22.35 -7.66 -3.88
N LYS A 142 -21.33 -7.61 -3.01
CA LYS A 142 -21.44 -7.14 -1.63
C LYS A 142 -21.52 -5.61 -1.50
N GLU A 143 -20.79 -4.87 -2.32
CA GLU A 143 -20.71 -3.40 -2.20
C GLU A 143 -21.70 -2.63 -3.09
N GLY A 144 -22.76 -3.29 -3.56
CA GLY A 144 -23.83 -2.62 -4.32
C GLY A 144 -23.44 -2.19 -5.74
N TYR A 145 -22.29 -2.64 -6.26
CA TYR A 145 -21.85 -2.38 -7.63
C TYR A 145 -22.72 -3.09 -8.68
N ILE A 146 -23.59 -4.02 -8.27
CA ILE A 146 -24.65 -4.63 -9.10
C ILE A 146 -25.44 -3.58 -9.88
N ARG A 147 -25.66 -2.40 -9.31
CA ARG A 147 -26.40 -1.31 -9.95
C ARG A 147 -25.72 -0.80 -11.24
N TYR A 148 -24.41 -0.96 -11.38
CA TYR A 148 -23.64 -0.50 -12.54
C TYR A 148 -23.34 -1.61 -13.56
N VAL A 149 -23.70 -2.86 -13.24
CA VAL A 149 -23.52 -4.01 -14.14
C VAL A 149 -24.14 -3.80 -15.54
N PRO A 150 -25.35 -3.22 -15.69
CA PRO A 150 -25.93 -2.96 -17.01
C PRO A 150 -25.05 -2.05 -17.87
N LYS A 151 -24.40 -1.06 -17.26
CA LYS A 151 -23.50 -0.12 -17.93
C LYS A 151 -22.19 -0.78 -18.36
N TRP A 152 -21.78 -1.85 -17.69
CA TRP A 152 -20.55 -2.57 -18.01
C TRP A 152 -20.74 -3.60 -19.10
N PHE A 153 -21.94 -4.17 -19.26
CA PHE A 153 -22.22 -5.13 -20.33
C PHE A 153 -21.91 -4.58 -21.73
N GLU A 154 -22.02 -3.26 -21.94
CA GLU A 154 -21.63 -2.60 -23.20
C GLU A 154 -20.12 -2.68 -23.51
N TYR A 155 -19.28 -2.86 -22.48
CA TYR A 155 -17.82 -2.89 -22.61
C TYR A 155 -17.22 -4.30 -22.50
N ILE A 156 -18.02 -5.32 -22.18
CA ILE A 156 -17.54 -6.69 -22.01
C ILE A 156 -17.47 -7.37 -23.38
N SER A 157 -16.27 -7.45 -23.94
CA SER A 157 -15.97 -8.30 -25.09
C SER A 157 -15.30 -9.59 -24.62
N PHE A 158 -15.98 -10.72 -24.73
CA PHE A 158 -15.43 -12.01 -24.34
C PHE A 158 -14.45 -12.52 -25.42
N HIS A 159 -13.17 -12.24 -25.23
CA HIS A 159 -12.11 -12.82 -26.05
C HIS A 159 -11.39 -13.92 -25.28
N LEU A 160 -11.46 -15.16 -25.77
CA LEU A 160 -10.69 -16.26 -25.18
C LEU A 160 -9.20 -15.94 -25.23
N PRO A 161 -8.43 -16.38 -24.22
CA PRO A 161 -7.02 -16.15 -24.26
C PRO A 161 -6.36 -17.04 -25.33
N TYR A 162 -6.05 -16.48 -26.51
CA TYR A 162 -5.13 -17.11 -27.46
C TYR A 162 -3.88 -17.63 -26.76
N LYS A 163 -3.61 -18.93 -26.93
CA LYS A 163 -2.47 -19.61 -26.32
C LYS A 163 -1.21 -18.99 -26.89
N ILE A 164 -0.30 -18.52 -26.02
CA ILE A 164 1.03 -18.10 -26.45
C ILE A 164 1.68 -19.34 -27.06
N LYS A 165 1.94 -19.30 -28.36
CA LYS A 165 2.55 -20.41 -29.10
C LYS A 165 4.01 -20.48 -28.67
N GLY A 166 4.34 -21.47 -27.83
CA GLY A 166 5.71 -21.80 -27.45
C GLY A 166 6.05 -21.48 -25.99
N ARG A 167 6.02 -22.53 -25.17
CA ARG A 167 7.12 -22.86 -24.28
C ARG A 167 7.60 -24.24 -24.69
#